data_AF-B6BH52-F1
#
_entry.id   AF-B6BH52-F1
#
_cell.length_a   1.000
_cell.length_b   1.000
_cell.length_c   1.000
_cell.angle_alpha   90.00
_cell.angle_beta   90.00
_cell.angle_gamma   90.00
#
_symmetry.space_group_name_H-M   'P 1'
#
loop_
_entity.id
_entity.type
_entity.pdbx_description
1 polymer ?
#
loop_
_entity_poly.entity_id
_entity_poly.type
_entity_poly.pdbx_seq_one_letter_code
_entity_poly.pdbx_strand_id
1 'polypeptide(L)'
;MNEQKHAEFLEEFIECLNSKRYYDAHEALEHIWFPRRFEDSDEIRLLKGFINASVSFELEMKGREESSKKVWKNYIKYRQLLYKVDSPHLNMYHSIARYIDSVKI
;
A
#
# COMPACT_ATOMS: atom_id res chain seq x y z
N MET A 1 1.28 13.65 -11.95
CA MET A 1 1.67 12.33 -12.52
C MET A 1 0.58 11.93 -13.50
N ASN A 2 0.91 11.32 -14.64
CA ASN A 2 -0.12 10.82 -15.56
C ASN A 2 -0.58 9.41 -15.14
N GLU A 3 -1.71 8.96 -15.66
CA GLU A 3 -2.31 7.66 -15.34
C GLU A 3 -1.38 6.49 -15.64
N GLN A 4 -0.60 6.57 -16.73
CA GLN A 4 0.36 5.56 -17.12
C GLN A 4 1.45 5.34 -16.05
N LYS A 5 2.07 6.41 -15.55
CA LYS A 5 3.07 6.29 -14.47
C LYS A 5 2.47 5.80 -13.16
N HIS A 6 1.21 6.15 -12.88
CA HIS A 6 0.52 5.63 -11.70
C HIS A 6 0.38 4.10 -11.82
N ALA A 7 -0.09 3.60 -12.96
CA ALA A 7 -0.18 2.17 -13.21
C ALA A 7 1.18 1.46 -13.07
N GLU A 8 2.25 2.03 -13.64
CA GLU A 8 3.61 1.48 -13.55
C GLU A 8 4.07 1.29 -12.09
N PHE A 9 3.90 2.30 -11.24
CA PHE A 9 4.26 2.18 -9.82
C PHE A 9 3.39 1.19 -9.06
N LEU A 10 2.12 1.00 -9.46
CA LEU A 10 1.25 -0.02 -8.87
C LEU A 10 1.65 -1.44 -9.31
N GLU A 11 2.08 -1.60 -10.57
CA GLU A 11 2.62 -2.88 -11.07
C GLU A 11 3.90 -3.22 -10.34
N GLU A 12 4.84 -2.27 -10.21
CA GLU A 12 6.07 -2.43 -9.44
C GLU A 12 5.76 -2.81 -7.98
N PHE A 13 4.79 -2.14 -7.35
CA PHE A 13 4.35 -2.48 -6.00
C PHE A 13 3.90 -3.94 -5.89
N ILE A 14 3.07 -4.40 -6.84
CA ILE A 14 2.54 -5.78 -6.88
C ILE A 14 3.69 -6.79 -7.09
N GLU A 15 4.63 -6.50 -7.99
CA GLU A 15 5.81 -7.35 -8.21
C GLU A 15 6.68 -7.47 -6.95
N CYS A 16 6.92 -6.35 -6.26
CA CYS A 16 7.65 -6.31 -5.00
C CYS A 16 6.94 -7.09 -3.90
N LEU A 17 5.61 -6.96 -3.78
CA LEU A 17 4.80 -7.75 -2.84
C LEU A 17 4.95 -9.25 -3.11
N ASN A 18 4.74 -9.69 -4.36
CA ASN A 18 4.86 -11.10 -4.77
C ASN A 18 6.26 -11.68 -4.50
N SER A 19 7.29 -10.85 -4.63
CA SER A 19 8.69 -11.22 -4.38
C SER A 19 9.11 -11.05 -2.92
N LYS A 20 8.19 -10.65 -2.03
CA LYS A 20 8.45 -10.31 -0.61
C LYS A 20 9.52 -9.21 -0.41
N ARG A 21 9.72 -8.35 -1.41
CA ARG A 21 10.60 -7.17 -1.35
C ARG A 21 9.84 -5.99 -0.77
N TYR A 22 9.52 -6.06 0.53
CA TYR A 22 8.58 -5.11 1.14
C TYR A 22 9.11 -3.69 1.33
N TYR A 23 10.44 -3.53 1.46
CA TYR A 23 11.08 -2.21 1.44
C TYR A 23 10.85 -1.54 0.08
N ASP A 24 11.26 -2.20 -1.00
CA ASP A 24 11.08 -1.73 -2.37
C ASP A 24 9.60 -1.47 -2.70
N ALA A 25 8.70 -2.28 -2.13
CA ALA A 25 7.26 -2.06 -2.27
C ALA A 25 6.84 -0.69 -1.72
N HIS A 26 7.18 -0.32 -0.47
CA HIS A 26 6.75 0.99 0.01
C HIS A 26 7.38 2.14 -0.79
N GLU A 27 8.64 2.02 -1.21
CA GLU A 27 9.32 3.04 -2.03
C GLU A 27 8.58 3.27 -3.37
N ALA A 28 8.15 2.19 -4.04
CA ALA A 28 7.41 2.28 -5.29
C ALA A 28 6.11 3.09 -5.14
N LEU A 29 5.33 2.83 -4.08
CA LEU A 29 4.11 3.60 -3.81
C LEU A 29 4.37 5.01 -3.28
N GLU A 30 5.50 5.26 -2.63
CA GLU A 30 5.88 6.61 -2.19
C GLU A 30 6.05 7.58 -3.35
N HIS A 31 6.46 7.11 -4.54
CA HIS A 31 6.50 7.95 -5.74
C HIS A 31 5.12 8.55 -6.11
N ILE A 32 4.04 7.83 -5.82
CA ILE A 32 2.66 8.31 -6.00
C ILE A 32 2.23 9.15 -4.80
N TRP A 33 2.42 8.62 -3.60
CA TRP A 33 1.85 9.16 -2.38
C TRP A 33 2.57 10.42 -1.90
N PHE A 34 3.89 10.43 -1.86
CA PHE A 34 4.67 11.50 -1.23
C PHE A 34 4.39 12.90 -1.82
N PRO A 35 4.35 13.10 -3.15
CA PRO A 35 4.02 14.40 -3.74
C PRO A 35 2.59 14.86 -3.42
N ARG A 36 1.68 13.91 -3.17
CA ARG A 36 0.24 14.11 -2.99
C ARG A 36 -0.20 13.99 -1.52
N ARG A 37 0.73 13.77 -0.58
CA ARG A 37 0.44 13.34 0.81
C ARG A 37 -0.39 14.29 1.66
N PHE A 38 -0.55 15.54 1.21
CA PHE A 38 -1.36 16.56 1.87
C PHE A 38 -2.74 16.75 1.22
N GLU A 39 -3.03 16.06 0.11
CA GLU A 39 -4.35 16.08 -0.51
C GLU A 39 -5.40 15.46 0.44
N ASP A 40 -6.57 16.10 0.52
CA ASP A 40 -7.74 15.53 1.18
C ASP A 40 -8.42 14.53 0.24
N SER A 41 -7.81 13.36 0.09
CA SER A 41 -8.25 12.32 -0.84
C SER A 41 -8.30 10.95 -0.18
N ASP A 42 -9.42 10.26 -0.36
CA ASP A 42 -9.58 8.86 0.08
C ASP A 42 -8.62 7.92 -0.66
N GLU A 43 -8.29 8.21 -1.92
CA GLU A 43 -7.28 7.45 -2.70
C GLU A 43 -5.90 7.61 -2.07
N ILE A 44 -5.49 8.83 -1.72
CA ILE A 44 -4.19 9.09 -1.09
C ILE A 44 -4.09 8.43 0.29
N ARG A 45 -5.18 8.44 1.06
CA ARG A 45 -5.24 7.72 2.33
C ARG A 45 -5.19 6.20 2.14
N LEU A 46 -5.86 5.68 1.11
CA LEU A 46 -5.81 4.25 0.76
C LEU A 46 -4.39 3.82 0.38
N LEU A 47 -3.70 4.58 -0.48
CA LEU A 47 -2.31 4.32 -0.86
C LEU A 47 -1.36 4.34 0.35
N LYS A 48 -1.57 5.28 1.28
CA LYS A 48 -0.87 5.28 2.57
C LYS A 48 -1.12 3.99 3.37
N GLY A 49 -2.34 3.47 3.30
CA GLY A 49 -2.69 2.16 3.86
C GLY A 49 -1.81 1.06 3.28
N PHE A 50 -1.69 0.97 1.96
CA PHE A 50 -0.87 -0.05 1.29
C PHE A 50 0.62 0.07 1.61
N ILE A 51 1.16 1.30 1.66
CA ILE A 51 2.52 1.58 2.16
C ILE A 51 2.71 1.04 3.59
N ASN A 52 1.76 1.34 4.48
CA ASN A 52 1.84 0.85 5.86
C ASN A 52 1.79 -0.68 5.94
N ALA A 53 1.02 -1.35 5.07
CA ALA A 53 1.02 -2.80 5.03
C ALA A 53 2.39 -3.37 4.65
N SER A 54 3.03 -2.87 3.59
CA SER A 54 4.37 -3.33 3.22
C SER A 54 5.42 -3.02 4.29
N VAL A 55 5.39 -1.84 4.90
CA VAL A 55 6.25 -1.52 6.06
C VAL A 55 6.00 -2.48 7.23
N SER A 56 4.75 -2.85 7.51
CA SER A 56 4.42 -3.83 8.55
C SER A 56 5.07 -5.18 8.25
N PHE A 57 4.97 -5.66 7.01
CA PHE A 57 5.58 -6.93 6.61
C PHE A 57 7.11 -6.91 6.72
N GLU A 58 7.74 -5.80 6.36
CA GLU A 58 9.18 -5.64 6.51
C GLU A 58 9.61 -5.67 7.99
N LEU A 59 8.87 -4.98 8.86
CA LEU A 59 9.13 -4.99 10.30
C LEU A 59 8.97 -6.38 10.91
N GLU A 60 7.95 -7.13 10.47
CA GLU A 60 7.73 -8.52 10.87
C GLU A 60 8.93 -9.39 10.49
N MET A 61 9.40 -9.29 9.24
CA MET A 61 10.60 -10.01 8.78
C MET A 61 11.87 -9.66 9.57
N LYS A 62 11.94 -8.44 10.12
CA LYS A 62 13.05 -7.98 10.98
C LYS A 62 12.87 -8.34 12.45
N GLY A 63 11.84 -9.11 12.82
CA GLY A 63 11.55 -9.50 14.21
C GLY A 63 11.05 -8.35 15.08
N ARG A 64 10.49 -7.29 14.48
CA ARG A 64 9.99 -6.09 15.17
C ARG A 64 8.47 -6.11 15.31
N GLU A 65 7.94 -7.18 15.91
CA GLU A 65 6.50 -7.47 15.96
C GLU A 65 5.65 -6.33 16.52
N GLU A 66 6.07 -5.67 17.60
CA GLU A 66 5.28 -4.58 18.20
C GLU A 66 5.13 -3.38 17.26
N SER A 67 6.20 -3.03 16.54
CA SER A 67 6.18 -1.96 15.56
C SER A 67 5.39 -2.37 14.32
N SER A 68 5.54 -3.61 13.86
CA SER A 68 4.71 -4.22 12.80
C SER A 68 3.21 -4.05 13.13
N LYS A 69 2.77 -4.56 14.29
CA LYS A 69 1.37 -4.47 14.76
C LYS A 69 0.86 -3.02 14.88
N LYS A 70 1.71 -2.05 15.24
CA LYS A 70 1.34 -0.63 15.28
C LYS A 70 1.07 -0.08 13.87
N VAL A 71 1.95 -0.37 12.92
CA VAL A 71 1.80 0.10 11.52
C VAL A 71 0.62 -0.60 10.83
N TRP A 72 0.42 -1.90 11.08
CA TRP A 72 -0.71 -2.67 10.56
C TRP A 72 -2.08 -2.04 10.88
N LYS A 73 -2.26 -1.50 12.09
CA LYS A 73 -3.50 -0.81 12.48
C LYS A 73 -3.83 0.36 11.55
N ASN A 74 -2.82 1.06 11.02
CA ASN A 74 -3.04 2.12 10.06
C ASN A 74 -3.49 1.58 8.69
N TYR A 75 -2.95 0.44 8.25
CA TYR A 75 -3.47 -0.24 7.06
C TYR A 75 -4.96 -0.56 7.24
N ILE A 76 -5.35 -1.24 8.33
CA ILE A 76 -6.74 -1.61 8.58
C ILE A 76 -7.68 -0.38 8.58
N LYS A 77 -7.24 0.73 9.19
CA LYS A 77 -7.98 2.00 9.18
C LYS A 77 -8.26 2.49 7.76
N TYR A 78 -7.25 2.52 6.90
CA TYR A 78 -7.37 3.08 5.56
C TYR A 78 -7.90 2.10 4.51
N ARG A 79 -7.75 0.79 4.72
CA ARG A 79 -8.29 -0.28 3.86
C ARG A 79 -9.80 -0.20 3.67
N GLN A 80 -10.51 0.39 4.62
CA GLN A 80 -11.96 0.63 4.52
C GLN A 80 -12.33 1.65 3.43
N LEU A 81 -11.39 2.53 3.05
CA LEU A 81 -11.61 3.54 2.01
C LEU A 81 -11.65 2.96 0.60
N LEU A 82 -11.23 1.69 0.41
CA LEU A 82 -11.29 1.01 -0.87
C LEU A 82 -12.68 1.07 -1.53
N TYR A 83 -13.75 1.06 -0.72
CA TYR A 83 -15.14 1.14 -1.21
C TYR A 83 -15.62 2.56 -1.53
N LYS A 84 -14.79 3.57 -1.28
CA LYS A 84 -15.10 4.99 -1.49
C LYS A 84 -14.28 5.63 -2.60
N VAL A 85 -13.20 4.98 -3.02
CA VAL A 85 -12.30 5.49 -4.06
C VAL A 85 -12.95 5.31 -5.42
N ASP A 86 -13.04 6.41 -6.16
CA ASP A 86 -13.32 6.43 -7.59
C ASP A 86 -12.00 6.68 -8.33
N SER A 87 -11.48 5.65 -9.00
CA SER A 87 -10.17 5.68 -9.65
C SER A 87 -10.13 4.69 -10.81
N PRO A 88 -9.46 5.01 -11.93
CA PRO A 88 -9.27 4.06 -13.03
C PRO A 88 -8.47 2.82 -12.61
N HIS A 89 -7.76 2.87 -11.47
CA HIS A 89 -6.92 1.78 -10.97
C HIS A 89 -7.62 0.86 -9.96
N LEU A 90 -8.95 0.96 -9.80
CA LEU A 90 -9.71 0.25 -8.76
C LEU A 90 -9.48 -1.27 -8.75
N ASN A 91 -9.37 -1.89 -9.94
CA ASN A 91 -9.07 -3.32 -10.06
C ASN A 91 -7.71 -3.70 -9.44
N MET A 92 -6.69 -2.84 -9.63
CA MET A 92 -5.36 -3.05 -9.04
C MET A 92 -5.42 -2.89 -7.53
N TYR A 93 -6.15 -1.88 -7.02
CA TYR A 93 -6.34 -1.69 -5.58
C TYR A 93 -7.04 -2.86 -4.91
N HIS A 94 -8.06 -3.44 -5.55
CA HIS A 94 -8.69 -4.67 -5.07
C HIS A 94 -7.73 -5.87 -5.10
N SER A 95 -6.89 -5.99 -6.13
CA SER A 95 -5.88 -7.05 -6.21
C SER A 95 -4.86 -6.93 -5.08
N ILE A 96 -4.32 -5.72 -4.87
CA ILE A 96 -3.39 -5.38 -3.79
C ILE A 96 -4.00 -5.69 -2.43
N ALA A 97 -5.23 -5.23 -2.17
CA ALA A 97 -5.90 -5.46 -0.89
C ALA A 97 -6.11 -6.96 -0.63
N ARG A 98 -6.52 -7.74 -1.64
CA ARG A 98 -6.65 -9.20 -1.51
C ARG A 98 -5.33 -9.89 -1.21
N TYR A 99 -4.23 -9.47 -1.85
CA TYR A 99 -2.90 -9.98 -1.53
C TYR A 99 -2.57 -9.69 -0.08
N ILE A 100 -2.63 -8.41 0.33
CA ILE A 100 -2.28 -7.97 1.68
C ILE A 100 -3.13 -8.70 2.74
N ASP A 101 -4.46 -8.77 2.54
CA ASP A 101 -5.40 -9.46 3.45
C ASP A 101 -5.13 -10.99 3.53
N SER A 102 -4.43 -11.58 2.56
CA SER A 102 -4.06 -13.00 2.58
C SER A 102 -2.77 -13.30 3.35
N VAL A 103 -1.94 -12.27 3.58
CA VAL A 103 -0.69 -12.41 4.35
C VAL A 103 -1.03 -12.50 5.83
N LYS A 104 -0.60 -13.59 6.48
CA LYS A 104 -0.71 -13.74 7.92
C LYS A 104 0.43 -12.99 8.62
N ILE A 105 0.06 -12.15 9.58
CA ILE A 105 0.94 -11.35 10.45
C ILE A 105 0.53 -11.61 11.90
#